data_AF-A0A1M4YXV6-F1
#
_entry.id   AF-A0A1M4YXV6-F1
#
_cell.length_a   1.000
_cell.length_b   1.000
_cell.length_c   1.000
_cell.angle_alpha   90.00
_cell.angle_beta   90.00
_cell.angle_gamma   90.00
#
_symmetry.space_group_name_H-M   'P 1'
#
loop_
_entity.id
_entity.type
_entity.pdbx_description
1 polymer ?
#
loop_
_entity_poly.entity_id
_entity_poly.type
_entity_poly.pdbx_seq_one_letter_code
_entity_poly.pdbx_strand_id
1 'polypeptide(L)'
;MAIVHEGGWETQYCHLRQGSVEVAPGDRVSAGTVLGQIGLSGKTQFPHLHLSVRRNGQEVDPFDPDAPSASCGAPKDDLWDVAPRYQPGGLLTAGFSDAIPKYETVLEGTAAKETLEPASPAMVLFGHAFGGRKGDIIRLRISGPDGTILSHESVLEKAQAQLFRAAGRPLTAPRWPAGAYTGTVEMVRDGRPLSSKNVSIFIP
;
A
#
# COMPACT_ATOMS: atom_id res chain seq x y z
N MET A 1 20.07 -11.79 1.52
CA MET A 1 21.15 -11.79 2.54
C MET A 1 20.60 -12.47 3.79
N ALA A 2 21.41 -13.21 4.54
CA ALA A 2 20.99 -13.86 5.79
C ALA A 2 22.00 -13.56 6.90
N ILE A 3 21.51 -13.35 8.12
CA ILE A 3 22.31 -13.21 9.34
C ILE A 3 21.90 -14.34 10.26
N VAL A 4 22.90 -15.08 10.72
CA VAL A 4 22.74 -16.14 11.73
C VAL A 4 23.02 -15.55 13.10
N HIS A 5 22.18 -15.91 14.06
CA HIS A 5 22.25 -15.48 15.45
C HIS A 5 22.43 -16.70 16.36
N GLU A 6 22.69 -16.46 17.64
CA GLU A 6 22.77 -17.52 18.64
C GLU A 6 21.42 -18.25 18.79
N GLY A 7 21.45 -19.46 19.36
CA GLY A 7 20.22 -20.21 19.66
C GLY A 7 19.43 -20.71 18.44
N GLY A 8 20.09 -20.78 17.28
CA GLY A 8 19.51 -21.29 16.02
C GLY A 8 18.62 -20.29 15.28
N TRP A 9 18.68 -19.01 15.66
CA TRP A 9 17.93 -17.94 15.02
C TRP A 9 18.60 -17.46 13.71
N GLU A 10 17.79 -17.11 12.72
CA GLU A 10 18.23 -16.54 11.46
C GLU A 10 17.27 -15.44 11.02
N THR A 11 17.81 -14.34 10.48
CA THR A 11 17.04 -13.30 9.80
C THR A 11 17.49 -13.15 8.35
N GLN A 12 16.54 -13.17 7.42
CA GLN A 12 16.77 -13.02 5.99
C GLN A 12 16.23 -11.68 5.48
N TYR A 13 17.06 -10.94 4.76
CA TYR A 13 16.75 -9.64 4.16
C TYR A 13 16.82 -9.74 2.63
N CYS A 14 15.71 -9.39 1.98
CA CYS A 14 15.52 -9.51 0.53
C CYS A 14 15.14 -8.16 -0.10
N HIS A 15 15.20 -8.09 -1.43
CA HIS A 15 14.89 -6.90 -2.24
C HIS A 15 15.79 -5.68 -2.01
N LEU A 16 16.98 -5.87 -1.44
CA LEU A 16 17.95 -4.78 -1.26
C LEU A 16 18.39 -4.17 -2.60
N ARG A 17 18.72 -2.88 -2.62
CA ARG A 17 19.20 -2.18 -3.81
C ARG A 17 20.50 -2.84 -4.29
N GLN A 18 20.58 -3.15 -5.59
CA GLN A 18 21.76 -3.79 -6.16
C GLN A 18 23.00 -2.93 -5.93
N GLY A 19 24.07 -3.55 -5.43
CA GLY A 19 25.32 -2.87 -5.07
C GLY A 19 25.28 -2.04 -3.78
N SER A 20 24.21 -2.14 -2.97
CA SER A 20 24.10 -1.42 -1.70
C SER A 20 24.46 -2.24 -0.45
N VAL A 21 24.79 -3.52 -0.60
CA VAL A 21 25.13 -4.38 0.54
C VAL A 21 26.49 -3.95 1.09
N GLU A 22 26.55 -3.65 2.39
CA GLU A 22 27.75 -3.10 3.06
C GLU A 22 28.55 -4.17 3.82
N VAL A 23 28.08 -5.41 3.85
CA VAL A 23 28.67 -6.53 4.60
C VAL A 23 29.00 -7.72 3.70
N ALA A 24 29.96 -8.54 4.12
CA ALA A 24 30.41 -9.74 3.45
C ALA A 24 30.14 -11.01 4.27
N PRO A 25 30.09 -12.20 3.63
CA PRO A 25 30.00 -13.47 4.35
C PRO A 25 31.15 -13.62 5.36
N GLY A 26 30.80 -13.91 6.62
CA GLY A 26 31.76 -14.06 7.72
C GLY A 26 31.90 -12.82 8.61
N ASP A 27 31.39 -11.66 8.18
CA ASP A 27 31.39 -10.46 9.00
C ASP A 27 30.52 -10.63 10.26
N ARG A 28 31.02 -10.10 11.37
CA ARG A 28 30.24 -9.97 12.60
C ARG A 28 29.54 -8.61 12.59
N VAL A 29 28.24 -8.62 12.80
CA VAL A 29 27.41 -7.43 12.85
C VAL A 29 26.72 -7.33 14.20
N SER A 30 26.33 -6.12 14.59
CA SER A 30 25.57 -5.85 15.82
C SER A 30 24.22 -5.24 15.48
N ALA A 31 23.28 -5.23 16.42
CA ALA A 31 22.02 -4.51 16.24
C ALA A 31 22.32 -3.04 15.90
N GLY A 32 21.64 -2.52 14.87
CA GLY A 32 21.88 -1.17 14.34
C GLY A 32 22.98 -1.05 13.27
N THR A 33 23.75 -2.11 13.00
CA THR A 33 24.67 -2.13 11.84
C THR A 33 23.86 -1.97 10.55
N VAL A 34 24.24 -1.01 9.70
CA VAL A 34 23.68 -0.85 8.36
C VAL A 34 24.14 -2.02 7.50
N LEU A 35 23.18 -2.74 6.91
CA LEU A 35 23.47 -3.91 6.08
C LEU A 35 23.37 -3.59 4.58
N GLY A 36 22.61 -2.56 4.24
CA GLY A 36 22.41 -2.06 2.90
C GLY A 36 21.13 -1.23 2.77
N GLN A 37 20.79 -0.87 1.54
CA GLN A 37 19.66 0.02 1.25
C GLN A 37 18.44 -0.77 0.73
N ILE A 38 17.24 -0.30 1.08
CA ILE A 38 15.99 -0.79 0.49
C ILE A 38 16.05 -0.58 -1.03
N GLY A 39 15.61 -1.58 -1.79
CA GLY A 39 15.59 -1.51 -3.25
C GLY A 39 14.37 -2.18 -3.86
N LEU A 40 14.53 -2.52 -5.14
CA LEU A 40 13.52 -3.16 -5.99
C LEU A 40 14.13 -4.36 -6.74
N SER A 41 15.12 -5.03 -6.14
CA SER A 41 15.77 -6.18 -6.80
C SER A 41 14.95 -7.46 -6.65
N GLY A 42 15.05 -8.36 -7.64
CA GLY A 42 14.29 -9.62 -7.67
C GLY A 42 12.85 -9.46 -8.13
N LYS A 43 11.96 -10.36 -7.70
CA LYS A 43 10.53 -10.32 -8.02
C LYS A 43 9.77 -9.49 -6.97
N THR A 44 9.67 -8.18 -7.20
CA THR A 44 9.01 -7.22 -6.32
C THR A 44 8.27 -6.17 -7.14
N GLN A 45 7.12 -5.70 -6.65
CA GLN A 45 6.28 -4.71 -7.35
C GLN A 45 6.59 -3.26 -6.96
N PHE A 46 7.12 -3.01 -5.76
CA PHE A 46 7.45 -1.67 -5.28
C PHE A 46 8.59 -1.73 -4.25
N PRO A 47 9.33 -0.64 -4.01
CA PRO A 47 10.46 -0.67 -3.08
C PRO A 47 10.01 -1.02 -1.66
N HIS A 48 10.47 -2.15 -1.14
CA HIS A 48 10.16 -2.63 0.21
C HIS A 48 11.26 -3.58 0.71
N LEU A 49 11.26 -3.85 2.02
CA LEU A 49 12.07 -4.89 2.62
C LEU A 49 11.22 -6.15 2.80
N HIS A 50 11.69 -7.29 2.31
CA HIS A 50 11.19 -8.59 2.73
C HIS A 50 12.10 -9.12 3.84
N LEU A 51 11.53 -9.32 5.03
CA LEU A 51 12.18 -9.88 6.21
C LEU A 51 11.56 -11.26 6.50
N SER A 52 12.39 -12.30 6.58
CA SER A 52 11.99 -13.58 7.16
C SER A 52 12.74 -13.81 8.47
N VAL A 53 12.05 -14.31 9.48
CA VAL A 53 12.67 -14.75 10.73
C VAL A 53 12.49 -16.27 10.85
N ARG A 54 13.56 -16.97 11.21
CA ARG A 54 13.55 -18.42 11.39
C ARG A 54 14.23 -18.81 12.68
N ARG A 55 13.77 -19.91 13.28
CA ARG A 55 14.45 -20.60 14.39
C ARG A 55 14.56 -22.08 14.07
N ASN A 56 15.78 -22.61 14.06
CA ASN A 56 16.05 -24.02 13.72
C ASN A 56 15.44 -24.44 12.38
N GLY A 57 15.47 -23.53 11.39
CA GLY A 57 14.91 -23.75 10.05
C GLY A 57 13.40 -23.57 9.91
N GLN A 58 12.66 -23.35 10.99
CA GLN A 58 11.22 -23.08 10.95
C GLN A 58 10.93 -21.58 10.88
N GLU A 59 9.96 -21.18 10.07
CA GLU A 59 9.52 -19.78 9.96
C GLU A 59 8.78 -19.34 11.22
N VAL A 60 9.10 -18.14 11.69
CA VAL A 60 8.56 -17.54 12.90
C VAL A 60 7.97 -16.17 12.55
N ASP A 61 6.75 -15.89 13.02
CA ASP A 61 6.18 -14.55 12.94
C ASP A 61 6.89 -13.66 13.98
N PRO A 62 7.62 -12.61 13.58
CA PRO A 62 8.31 -11.75 14.53
C PRO A 62 7.36 -10.91 15.41
N PHE A 63 6.08 -10.82 15.06
CA PHE A 63 5.07 -10.18 15.90
C PHE A 63 4.42 -11.13 16.90
N ASP A 64 4.55 -12.45 16.74
CA ASP A 64 3.99 -13.45 17.65
C ASP A 64 4.79 -14.76 17.59
N PRO A 65 6.02 -14.78 18.16
CA PRO A 65 6.97 -15.86 17.96
C PRO A 65 6.56 -17.19 18.61
N ASP A 66 5.65 -17.14 19.59
CA ASP A 66 5.17 -18.30 20.35
C ASP A 66 3.76 -18.76 19.91
N ALA A 67 3.12 -18.04 18.98
CA ALA A 67 1.81 -18.44 18.49
C ALA A 67 1.86 -19.80 17.78
N PRO A 68 0.92 -20.71 18.10
CA PRO A 68 0.61 -21.82 17.21
C PRO A 68 0.30 -21.26 15.82
N SER A 69 0.81 -21.91 14.78
CA SER A 69 0.48 -21.54 13.40
C SER A 69 -1.05 -21.45 13.25
N ALA A 70 -1.54 -20.26 12.90
CA ALA A 70 -2.96 -19.89 12.76
C ALA A 70 -3.74 -19.41 14.01
N SER A 71 -3.07 -18.98 15.09
CA SER A 71 -3.77 -18.24 16.15
C SER A 71 -3.93 -16.75 15.80
N CYS A 72 -5.13 -16.20 16.03
CA CYS A 72 -5.42 -14.77 15.90
C CYS A 72 -5.58 -14.17 17.31
N GLY A 73 -4.79 -13.18 17.68
CA GLY A 73 -4.86 -12.52 19.00
C GLY A 73 -3.93 -11.32 19.09
N ALA A 74 -4.04 -10.55 20.18
CA ALA A 74 -2.99 -9.60 20.52
C ALA A 74 -1.79 -10.42 21.04
N PRO A 75 -0.59 -10.28 20.45
CA PRO A 75 0.57 -11.03 20.89
C PRO A 75 0.89 -10.69 22.35
N LYS A 76 1.37 -11.68 23.09
CA LYS A 76 1.85 -11.49 24.46
C LYS A 76 3.25 -10.89 24.49
N ASP A 77 4.07 -11.33 23.54
CA ASP A 77 5.47 -10.94 23.34
C ASP A 77 5.74 -10.82 21.83
N ASP A 78 6.70 -9.99 21.44
CA ASP A 78 7.18 -9.87 20.06
C ASP A 78 8.73 -9.87 20.02
N LEU A 79 9.31 -10.00 18.83
CA LEU A 79 10.78 -10.03 18.64
C LEU A 79 11.38 -8.63 18.41
N TRP A 80 10.61 -7.56 18.56
CA TRP A 80 11.03 -6.22 18.21
C TRP A 80 11.43 -5.42 19.44
N ASP A 81 12.61 -4.82 19.42
CA ASP A 81 12.99 -3.81 20.42
C ASP A 81 12.02 -2.60 20.36
N VAL A 82 11.68 -2.18 19.13
CA VAL A 82 10.60 -1.24 18.87
C VAL A 82 9.72 -1.81 17.77
N ALA A 83 8.56 -2.36 18.15
CA ALA A 83 7.63 -2.95 17.21
C ALA A 83 7.16 -1.94 16.15
N PRO A 84 7.34 -2.23 14.85
CA PRO A 84 6.78 -1.39 13.81
C PRO A 84 5.25 -1.41 13.92
N ARG A 85 4.64 -0.23 13.74
CA ARG A 85 3.19 -0.08 13.86
C ARG A 85 2.48 -0.98 12.85
N TYR A 86 1.76 -1.98 13.34
CA TYR A 86 0.91 -2.82 12.50
C TYR A 86 -0.25 -2.01 11.92
N GLN A 87 -0.41 -2.05 10.59
CA GLN A 87 -1.55 -1.47 9.89
C GLN A 87 -2.43 -2.59 9.32
N PRO A 88 -3.62 -2.85 9.91
CA PRO A 88 -4.48 -3.99 9.55
C PRO A 88 -5.25 -3.79 8.23
N GLY A 89 -4.79 -2.87 7.39
CA GLY A 89 -5.41 -2.42 6.16
C GLY A 89 -5.13 -0.95 5.89
N GLY A 90 -5.20 -0.55 4.62
CA GLY A 90 -4.93 0.82 4.21
C GLY A 90 -4.84 0.99 2.71
N LEU A 91 -4.61 2.24 2.27
CA LEU A 91 -4.49 2.60 0.86
C LEU A 91 -3.04 2.49 0.40
N LEU A 92 -2.80 1.75 -0.68
CA LEU A 92 -1.50 1.60 -1.34
C LEU A 92 -1.28 2.75 -2.33
N THR A 93 -2.22 2.95 -3.24
CA THR A 93 -2.18 4.01 -4.27
C THR A 93 -3.55 4.63 -4.47
N ALA A 94 -3.57 5.86 -4.98
CA ALA A 94 -4.74 6.56 -5.46
C ALA A 94 -4.35 7.40 -6.68
N GLY A 95 -5.29 7.70 -7.56
CA GLY A 95 -4.99 8.49 -8.75
C GLY A 95 -6.22 8.85 -9.56
N PHE A 96 -6.02 9.75 -10.51
CA PHE A 96 -7.02 10.10 -11.52
C PHE A 96 -6.77 9.35 -12.82
N SER A 97 -7.84 9.08 -13.56
CA SER A 97 -7.80 8.48 -14.90
C SER A 97 -8.96 9.01 -15.75
N ASP A 98 -8.86 8.83 -17.06
CA ASP A 98 -9.88 9.23 -18.06
C ASP A 98 -10.94 8.14 -18.33
N ALA A 99 -10.76 6.96 -17.72
CA ALA A 99 -11.72 5.85 -17.70
C ALA A 99 -11.53 5.05 -16.40
N ILE A 100 -12.41 4.07 -16.13
CA ILE A 100 -12.16 3.12 -15.04
C ILE A 100 -10.92 2.28 -15.41
N PRO A 101 -9.82 2.37 -14.66
CA PRO A 101 -8.61 1.63 -15.02
C PRO A 101 -8.82 0.13 -14.79
N LYS A 102 -8.07 -0.67 -15.55
CA LYS A 102 -7.99 -2.12 -15.33
C LYS A 102 -7.21 -2.40 -14.05
N TYR A 103 -7.51 -3.52 -13.40
CA TYR A 103 -6.85 -3.86 -12.14
C TYR A 103 -5.33 -4.04 -12.30
N GLU A 104 -4.89 -4.60 -13.43
CA GLU A 104 -3.49 -4.86 -13.74
C GLU A 104 -2.67 -3.56 -13.82
N THR A 105 -3.18 -2.54 -14.51
CA THR A 105 -2.48 -1.25 -14.61
C THR A 105 -2.43 -0.50 -13.28
N VAL A 106 -3.37 -0.76 -12.37
CA VAL A 106 -3.35 -0.23 -11.01
C VAL A 106 -2.28 -0.92 -10.17
N LEU A 107 -2.13 -2.24 -10.32
CA LEU A 107 -1.08 -3.02 -9.66
C LEU A 107 0.32 -2.61 -10.13
N GLU A 108 0.48 -2.33 -11.42
CA GLU A 108 1.73 -1.87 -12.03
C GLU A 108 2.06 -0.40 -11.70
N GLY A 109 1.10 0.35 -11.15
CA GLY A 109 1.26 1.77 -10.86
C GLY A 109 1.18 2.69 -12.09
N THR A 110 0.71 2.18 -13.23
CA THR A 110 0.64 2.88 -14.52
C THR A 110 -0.74 3.46 -14.84
N ALA A 111 -1.75 3.19 -13.99
CA ALA A 111 -3.13 3.64 -14.20
C ALA A 111 -3.34 5.16 -14.02
N ALA A 112 -2.53 5.82 -13.20
CA ALA A 112 -2.69 7.23 -12.86
C ALA A 112 -2.21 8.14 -14.00
N LYS A 113 -3.00 9.16 -14.33
CA LYS A 113 -2.64 10.23 -15.25
C LYS A 113 -2.00 11.39 -14.48
N GLU A 114 -1.06 12.09 -15.12
CA GLU A 114 -0.46 13.32 -14.58
C GLU A 114 -1.32 14.56 -14.91
N THR A 115 -2.00 14.54 -16.05
CA THR A 115 -2.95 15.56 -16.52
C THR A 115 -4.18 14.90 -17.14
N LEU A 116 -5.30 15.61 -17.17
CA LEU A 116 -6.45 15.23 -17.99
C LEU A 116 -6.67 16.29 -19.06
N GLU A 117 -7.04 15.84 -20.25
CA GLU A 117 -7.38 16.74 -21.34
C GLU A 117 -8.77 17.35 -21.08
N PRO A 118 -9.04 18.59 -21.53
CA PRO A 118 -10.37 19.20 -21.39
C PRO A 118 -11.49 18.34 -22.02
N ALA A 119 -11.15 17.54 -23.03
CA ALA A 119 -12.04 16.62 -23.72
C ALA A 119 -12.01 15.17 -23.19
N SER A 120 -11.31 14.89 -22.08
CA SER A 120 -11.27 13.53 -21.50
C SER A 120 -12.70 13.01 -21.25
N PRO A 121 -13.02 11.79 -21.70
CA PRO A 121 -14.41 11.29 -21.74
C PRO A 121 -15.01 11.07 -20.35
N ALA A 122 -14.18 10.87 -19.33
CA ALA A 122 -14.58 10.83 -17.94
C ALA A 122 -13.49 11.40 -17.04
N MET A 123 -13.88 11.74 -15.81
CA MET A 123 -12.97 12.01 -14.72
C MET A 123 -13.21 10.95 -13.65
N VAL A 124 -12.27 10.03 -13.51
CA VAL A 124 -12.36 8.89 -12.61
C VAL A 124 -11.29 9.01 -11.53
N LEU A 125 -11.71 8.93 -10.28
CA LEU A 125 -10.83 8.75 -9.13
C LEU A 125 -10.81 7.27 -8.77
N PHE A 126 -9.63 6.73 -8.50
CA PHE A 126 -9.49 5.35 -8.06
C PHE A 126 -8.55 5.21 -6.86
N GLY A 127 -8.69 4.10 -6.14
CA GLY A 127 -7.81 3.70 -5.05
C GLY A 127 -7.57 2.20 -5.03
N HIS A 128 -6.34 1.83 -4.70
CA HIS A 128 -5.90 0.46 -4.43
C HIS A 128 -5.62 0.34 -2.94
N ALA A 129 -6.17 -0.67 -2.29
CA ALA A 129 -6.05 -0.90 -0.85
C ALA A 129 -5.75 -2.37 -0.54
N PHE A 130 -5.32 -2.62 0.69
CA PHE A 130 -5.12 -3.96 1.24
C PHE A 130 -5.83 -4.12 2.58
N GLY A 131 -5.99 -5.37 3.01
CA GLY A 131 -6.53 -5.72 4.33
C GLY A 131 -7.98 -5.28 4.54
N GLY A 132 -8.80 -5.26 3.47
CA GLY A 132 -10.22 -4.95 3.56
C GLY A 132 -10.99 -6.02 4.32
N ARG A 133 -11.89 -5.60 5.21
CA ARG A 133 -12.82 -6.45 5.96
C ARG A 133 -14.25 -6.17 5.53
N LYS A 134 -15.14 -7.16 5.74
CA LYS A 134 -16.57 -6.96 5.53
C LYS A 134 -17.06 -5.78 6.38
N GLY A 135 -17.79 -4.86 5.77
CA GLY A 135 -18.32 -3.65 6.42
C GLY A 135 -17.39 -2.43 6.35
N ASP A 136 -16.14 -2.57 5.93
CA ASP A 136 -15.29 -1.40 5.65
C ASP A 136 -15.89 -0.58 4.50
N ILE A 137 -15.62 0.72 4.48
CA ILE A 137 -16.08 1.64 3.45
C ILE A 137 -14.88 2.25 2.73
N ILE A 138 -14.91 2.24 1.40
CA ILE A 138 -14.02 3.07 0.58
C ILE A 138 -14.80 4.29 0.10
N ARG A 139 -14.40 5.48 0.57
CA ARG A 139 -14.96 6.76 0.15
C ARG A 139 -14.09 7.38 -0.93
N LEU A 140 -14.69 7.84 -2.00
CA LEU A 140 -14.04 8.54 -3.10
C LEU A 140 -14.72 9.90 -3.29
N ARG A 141 -13.97 10.98 -3.15
CA ARG A 141 -14.47 12.34 -3.36
C ARG A 141 -13.63 13.06 -4.40
N ILE A 142 -14.28 13.72 -5.35
CA ILE A 142 -13.64 14.60 -6.33
C ILE A 142 -14.18 16.01 -6.11
N SER A 143 -13.28 16.99 -5.99
CA SER A 143 -13.63 18.42 -6.01
C SER A 143 -12.85 19.12 -7.11
N GLY A 144 -13.51 20.00 -7.85
CA GLY A 144 -12.89 20.86 -8.85
C GLY A 144 -13.00 22.34 -8.47
N PRO A 145 -12.71 23.24 -9.42
CA PRO A 145 -12.73 24.69 -9.21
C PRO A 145 -14.08 25.21 -8.67
N ASP A 146 -15.19 24.61 -9.12
CA ASP A 146 -16.55 25.03 -8.77
C ASP A 146 -17.14 24.26 -7.57
N GLY A 147 -16.32 23.46 -6.86
CA GLY A 147 -16.72 22.69 -5.69
C GLY A 147 -16.76 21.18 -5.91
N THR A 148 -17.53 20.46 -5.08
CA THR A 148 -17.58 18.99 -5.11
C THR A 148 -18.30 18.46 -6.35
N ILE A 149 -17.65 17.57 -7.08
CA ILE A 149 -18.13 16.97 -8.33
C ILE A 149 -18.70 15.58 -8.11
N LEU A 150 -18.08 14.82 -7.21
CA LEU A 150 -18.42 13.45 -6.88
C LEU A 150 -18.16 13.18 -5.40
N SER A 151 -19.09 12.48 -4.76
CA SER A 151 -18.87 11.81 -3.47
C SER A 151 -19.51 10.43 -3.56
N HIS A 152 -18.70 9.38 -3.47
CA HIS A 152 -19.13 8.00 -3.60
C HIS A 152 -18.61 7.17 -2.44
N GLU A 153 -19.43 6.24 -1.94
CA GLU A 153 -19.05 5.28 -0.92
C GLU A 153 -19.29 3.85 -1.43
N SER A 154 -18.30 2.98 -1.23
CA SER A 154 -18.39 1.57 -1.55
C SER A 154 -18.17 0.74 -0.28
N VAL A 155 -19.21 0.03 0.16
CA VAL A 155 -19.14 -0.91 1.28
C VAL A 155 -18.51 -2.22 0.81
N LEU A 156 -17.63 -2.80 1.61
CA LEU A 156 -17.04 -4.10 1.33
C LEU A 156 -17.96 -5.22 1.82
N GLU A 157 -18.46 -6.04 0.91
CA GLU A 157 -19.35 -7.17 1.25
C GLU A 157 -18.62 -8.38 1.85
N LYS A 158 -17.30 -8.43 1.70
CA LYS A 158 -16.44 -9.52 2.18
C LYS A 158 -15.04 -9.03 2.49
N ALA A 159 -14.29 -9.82 3.25
CA ALA A 159 -12.87 -9.59 3.42
C ALA A 159 -12.11 -9.76 2.08
N GLN A 160 -11.13 -8.90 1.85
CA GLN A 160 -10.31 -8.88 0.64
C GLN A 160 -8.86 -8.53 1.02
N ALA A 161 -7.91 -9.42 0.71
CA ALA A 161 -6.49 -9.17 0.98
C ALA A 161 -5.97 -7.94 0.21
N GLN A 162 -6.39 -7.80 -1.04
CA GLN A 162 -6.23 -6.61 -1.87
C GLN A 162 -7.56 -6.25 -2.55
N LEU A 163 -7.78 -4.96 -2.77
CA LEU A 163 -8.98 -4.46 -3.41
C LEU A 163 -8.73 -3.16 -4.18
N PHE A 164 -9.53 -2.98 -5.22
CA PHE A 164 -9.57 -1.76 -6.02
C PHE A 164 -10.99 -1.20 -6.03
N ARG A 165 -11.12 0.12 -5.92
CA ARG A 165 -12.37 0.86 -6.11
C ARG A 165 -12.12 2.08 -6.96
N ALA A 166 -13.07 2.39 -7.84
CA ALA A 166 -13.05 3.58 -8.67
C ALA A 166 -14.46 4.14 -8.77
N ALA A 167 -14.53 5.46 -8.85
CA ALA A 167 -15.76 6.19 -9.09
C ALA A 167 -15.43 7.44 -9.90
N GLY A 168 -16.32 7.82 -10.81
CA GLY A 168 -16.07 8.94 -11.70
C GLY A 168 -17.35 9.46 -12.32
N ARG A 169 -17.22 10.57 -13.06
CA ARG A 169 -18.31 11.13 -13.86
C ARG A 169 -17.91 11.19 -15.33
N PRO A 170 -18.82 10.81 -16.24
CA PRO A 170 -18.61 11.06 -17.67
C PRO A 170 -18.66 12.56 -17.95
N LEU A 171 -18.00 12.97 -19.02
CA LEU A 171 -18.10 14.33 -19.55
C LEU A 171 -19.49 14.50 -20.18
N THR A 172 -20.30 15.41 -19.63
CA THR A 172 -21.64 15.74 -20.15
C THR A 172 -21.73 17.13 -20.76
N ALA A 173 -20.65 17.90 -20.71
CA ALA A 173 -20.49 19.23 -21.28
C ALA A 173 -19.47 19.19 -22.42
N PRO A 174 -19.29 20.26 -23.22
CA PRO A 174 -18.29 20.26 -24.30
C PRO A 174 -16.84 20.03 -23.83
N ARG A 175 -16.54 20.43 -22.59
CA ARG A 175 -15.22 20.25 -21.95
C ARG A 175 -15.34 20.33 -20.44
N TRP A 176 -14.36 19.76 -19.73
CA TRP A 176 -14.14 20.03 -18.31
C TRP A 176 -13.64 21.47 -18.12
N PRO A 177 -14.04 22.16 -17.03
CA PRO A 177 -13.40 23.41 -16.64
C PRO A 177 -11.88 23.26 -16.49
N ALA A 178 -11.12 24.23 -16.97
CA ALA A 178 -9.69 24.26 -16.71
C ALA A 178 -9.43 24.54 -15.23
N GLY A 179 -8.36 23.97 -14.68
CA GLY A 179 -7.95 24.20 -13.31
C GLY A 179 -7.54 22.93 -12.56
N ALA A 180 -7.29 23.12 -11.26
CA ALA A 180 -6.90 22.04 -10.37
C ALA A 180 -8.13 21.28 -9.86
N TYR A 181 -8.02 19.96 -9.88
CA TYR A 181 -8.96 19.03 -9.29
C TYR A 181 -8.27 18.27 -8.18
N THR A 182 -8.98 18.00 -7.10
CA THR A 182 -8.50 17.23 -5.95
C THR A 182 -9.36 16.00 -5.76
N GLY A 183 -8.71 14.89 -5.44
CA GLY A 183 -9.31 13.60 -5.17
C GLY A 183 -8.91 13.12 -3.79
N THR A 184 -9.87 12.72 -2.98
CA THR A 184 -9.62 12.06 -1.69
C THR A 184 -10.17 10.65 -1.75
N VAL A 185 -9.30 9.67 -1.48
CA VAL A 185 -9.71 8.29 -1.23
C VAL A 185 -9.49 8.00 0.26
N GLU A 186 -10.52 7.50 0.93
CA GLU A 186 -10.47 7.16 2.35
C GLU A 186 -10.97 5.73 2.55
N MET A 187 -10.22 4.94 3.32
CA MET A 187 -10.66 3.66 3.85
C MET A 187 -11.12 3.85 5.28
N VAL A 188 -12.32 3.40 5.60
CA VAL A 188 -12.99 3.59 6.89
C VAL A 188 -13.36 2.24 7.46
N ARG A 189 -13.07 2.03 8.75
CA ARG A 189 -13.43 0.83 9.50
C ARG A 189 -14.13 1.24 10.79
N ASP A 190 -15.30 0.65 11.06
CA ASP A 190 -16.10 0.93 12.26
C ASP A 190 -16.33 2.44 12.47
N GLY A 191 -16.59 3.16 11.37
CA GLY A 191 -16.83 4.61 11.36
C GLY A 191 -15.57 5.49 11.51
N ARG A 192 -14.37 4.91 11.65
CA ARG A 192 -13.11 5.65 11.80
C ARG A 192 -12.24 5.56 10.54
N PRO A 193 -11.64 6.68 10.08
CA PRO A 193 -10.65 6.63 9.00
C PRO A 193 -9.47 5.75 9.39
N LEU A 194 -9.20 4.73 8.59
CA LEU A 194 -8.05 3.84 8.72
C LEU A 194 -6.86 4.36 7.91
N SER A 195 -7.11 4.85 6.71
CA SER A 195 -6.11 5.40 5.80
C SER A 195 -6.76 6.40 4.85
N SER A 196 -6.04 7.47 4.50
CA SER A 196 -6.48 8.48 3.54
C SER A 196 -5.35 8.81 2.56
N LYS A 197 -5.68 9.02 1.29
CA LYS A 197 -4.77 9.57 0.27
C LYS A 197 -5.45 10.72 -0.45
N ASN A 198 -4.72 11.83 -0.55
CA ASN A 198 -5.10 12.97 -1.36
C ASN A 198 -4.24 13.00 -2.62
N VAL A 199 -4.87 13.20 -3.77
CA VAL A 199 -4.23 13.34 -5.07
C VAL A 199 -4.80 14.56 -5.77
N SER A 200 -4.01 15.15 -6.66
CA SER A 200 -4.44 16.28 -7.45
C SER A 200 -4.17 15.99 -8.92
N ILE A 201 -4.97 16.58 -9.80
CA ILE A 201 -4.75 16.57 -11.23
C ILE A 201 -5.09 17.95 -11.80
N PHE A 202 -4.44 18.31 -12.90
CA PHE A 202 -4.69 19.56 -13.59
C PHE A 202 -5.32 19.31 -14.95
N ILE A 203 -6.28 20.16 -15.31
CA ILE A 203 -6.84 20.26 -16.65
C ILE A 203 -6.40 21.62 -17.23
N PRO A 204 -5.71 21.65 -18.38
CA PRO A 204 -5.20 22.87 -18.98
C PRO A 204 -6.30 23.80 -19.54
#